data_AF-A0A2T0W2F9-F1
#
_entry.id   AF-A0A2T0W2F9-F1
#
_cell.length_a   1.000
_cell.length_b   1.000
_cell.length_c   1.000
_cell.angle_alpha   90.00
_cell.angle_beta   90.00
_cell.angle_gamma   90.00
#
_symmetry.space_group_name_H-M   'P 1'
#
loop_
_entity.id
_entity.type
_entity.pdbx_description
1 polymer ?
#
loop_
_entity_poly.entity_id
_entity_poly.type
_entity_poly.pdbx_seq_one_letter_code
_entity_poly.pdbx_strand_id
1 'polypeptide(L)'
;MDFATLLQMLDATLRLATPLLLACLAGLYSERAGIFDIGLEGKMLAAAFMSAAIASVTGDVWLGLLAGIGASMLLSGIHGLASITFRGNQLISGVAINFLAAGLTVVIAQSWFKQGGRTPQLAGDARFNPIDLPFAEQLRDVPVFGTIYYELISGHTILVYVALLLVPTTWWVLYRTRFGLRLRAVGENPAAVDTAGVSVIGLRFAAVAICGVLCGIAGAYLATALQAGFTKDMSAGRGYIALAALIFAKWRPWYALYSCLLFGFLQAMALRSDVVENVIGFALNNQLLDVLPFILVVILTGFVGKAAGPKAGGQAYVKER
;
A
#
# COMPACT_ATOMS: atom_id res chain seq x y z
N MET A 1 -8.06 11.48 27.26
CA MET A 1 -8.77 10.67 26.24
C MET A 1 -9.46 9.54 26.97
N ASP A 2 -10.75 9.34 26.73
CA ASP A 2 -11.46 8.19 27.29
C ASP A 2 -11.09 6.89 26.53
N PHE A 3 -11.44 5.75 27.10
CA PHE A 3 -11.10 4.44 26.55
C PHE A 3 -11.73 4.20 25.17
N ALA A 4 -12.96 4.67 24.96
CA ALA A 4 -13.67 4.52 23.69
C ALA A 4 -13.02 5.32 22.55
N THR A 5 -12.59 6.56 22.81
CA THR A 5 -11.87 7.37 21.81
C THR A 5 -10.54 6.72 21.43
N LEU A 6 -9.84 6.12 22.39
CA LEU A 6 -8.61 5.38 22.10
C LEU A 6 -8.87 4.18 21.17
N LEU A 7 -9.91 3.38 21.44
CA LEU A 7 -10.27 2.24 20.57
C LEU A 7 -10.65 2.70 19.16
N GLN A 8 -11.47 3.74 19.03
CA GLN A 8 -11.85 4.31 17.73
C GLN A 8 -10.63 4.84 16.96
N MET A 9 -9.63 5.39 17.64
CA MET A 9 -8.39 5.82 17.01
C MET A 9 -7.53 4.65 16.54
N LEU A 10 -7.43 3.58 17.33
CA LEU A 10 -6.70 2.37 16.93
C LEU A 10 -7.39 1.65 15.75
N ASP A 11 -8.71 1.64 15.73
CA ASP A 11 -9.54 1.14 14.64
C ASP A 11 -9.33 1.96 13.34
N ALA A 12 -9.37 3.30 13.44
CA ALA A 12 -9.00 4.18 12.33
C ALA A 12 -7.55 3.99 11.85
N THR A 13 -6.62 3.77 12.79
CA THR A 13 -5.21 3.49 12.50
C THR A 13 -5.06 2.27 11.61
N LEU A 14 -5.72 1.16 11.95
CA LEU A 14 -5.66 -0.07 11.14
C LEU A 14 -6.21 0.16 9.74
N ARG A 15 -7.34 0.85 9.64
CA ARG A 15 -7.96 1.15 8.34
C ARG A 15 -7.10 2.04 7.44
N LEU A 16 -6.40 3.03 8.00
CA LEU A 16 -5.53 3.94 7.26
C LEU A 16 -4.15 3.34 6.98
N ALA A 17 -3.64 2.48 7.86
CA ALA A 17 -2.38 1.77 7.69
C ALA A 17 -2.46 0.68 6.62
N THR A 18 -3.63 0.05 6.42
CA THR A 18 -3.81 -1.07 5.48
C THR A 18 -3.29 -0.81 4.05
N PRO A 19 -3.70 0.26 3.34
CA PRO A 19 -3.20 0.54 1.99
C PRO A 19 -1.72 0.91 1.98
N LEU A 20 -1.22 1.55 3.04
CA LEU A 20 0.21 1.85 3.21
C LEU A 20 1.02 0.57 3.36
N LEU A 21 0.54 -0.39 4.15
CA LEU A 21 1.18 -1.67 4.40
C LEU A 21 1.27 -2.50 3.12
N LEU A 22 0.17 -2.62 2.38
CA LEU A 22 0.13 -3.35 1.12
C LEU A 22 1.12 -2.75 0.10
N ALA A 23 1.14 -1.43 -0.05
CA ALA A 23 2.09 -0.74 -0.92
C ALA A 23 3.54 -0.83 -0.42
N CYS A 24 3.76 -0.83 0.90
CA CYS A 24 5.09 -0.97 1.49
C CYS A 24 5.65 -2.38 1.25
N LEU A 25 4.82 -3.42 1.40
CA LEU A 25 5.18 -4.79 1.05
C LEU A 25 5.40 -4.94 -0.46
N ALA A 26 4.62 -4.26 -1.30
CA ALA A 26 4.83 -4.20 -2.75
C ALA A 26 6.24 -3.68 -3.09
N GLY A 27 6.59 -2.51 -2.53
CA GLY A 27 7.93 -1.92 -2.65
C GLY A 27 9.01 -2.83 -2.09
N LEU A 28 8.76 -3.51 -0.95
CA LEU A 28 9.70 -4.45 -0.35
C LEU A 28 10.12 -5.56 -1.33
N TYR A 29 9.16 -6.16 -2.05
CA TYR A 29 9.49 -7.19 -3.04
C TYR A 29 10.29 -6.62 -4.22
N SER A 30 9.83 -5.53 -4.81
CA SER A 30 10.50 -4.90 -5.97
C SER A 30 11.92 -4.47 -5.63
N GLU A 31 12.10 -3.76 -4.52
CA GLU A 31 13.40 -3.22 -4.13
C GLU A 31 14.35 -4.32 -3.68
N ARG A 32 13.86 -5.39 -3.02
CA ARG A 32 14.71 -6.54 -2.69
C ARG A 32 15.26 -7.24 -3.94
N ALA A 33 14.63 -7.09 -5.10
CA ALA A 33 15.15 -7.55 -6.39
C ALA A 33 16.02 -6.51 -7.12
N GLY A 34 16.26 -5.34 -6.51
CA GLY A 34 17.04 -4.25 -7.07
C GLY A 34 16.28 -3.35 -8.05
N ILE A 35 14.94 -3.38 -8.04
CA ILE A 35 14.08 -2.52 -8.86
C ILE A 35 13.36 -1.50 -7.96
N PHE A 36 13.77 -0.24 -8.05
CA PHE A 36 13.14 0.90 -7.38
C PHE A 36 11.89 1.33 -8.12
N ASP A 37 10.80 1.44 -7.38
CA ASP A 37 9.46 1.62 -7.96
C ASP A 37 8.75 2.80 -7.30
N ILE A 38 9.07 4.01 -7.75
CA ILE A 38 8.32 5.21 -7.37
C ILE A 38 6.91 5.20 -7.99
N GLY A 39 6.67 4.29 -8.94
CA GLY A 39 5.39 4.09 -9.62
C GLY A 39 4.27 3.48 -8.76
N LEU A 40 4.55 3.11 -7.50
CA LEU A 40 3.56 2.57 -6.55
C LEU A 40 2.33 3.47 -6.45
N GLU A 41 2.52 4.79 -6.42
CA GLU A 41 1.43 5.78 -6.34
C GLU A 41 0.46 5.67 -7.52
N GLY A 42 0.97 5.68 -8.75
CA GLY A 42 0.18 5.55 -9.97
C GLY A 42 -0.47 4.18 -10.11
N LYS A 43 0.24 3.12 -9.71
CA LYS A 43 -0.28 1.75 -9.68
C LYS A 43 -1.47 1.59 -8.73
N MET A 44 -1.41 2.21 -7.55
CA MET A 44 -2.52 2.25 -6.62
C MET A 44 -3.68 3.08 -7.17
N LEU A 45 -3.40 4.25 -7.74
CA LEU A 45 -4.44 5.14 -8.27
C LEU A 45 -5.21 4.50 -9.43
N ALA A 46 -4.51 3.88 -10.38
CA ALA A 46 -5.12 3.16 -11.49
C ALA A 46 -5.93 1.94 -11.02
N ALA A 47 -5.40 1.20 -10.03
CA ALA A 47 -6.12 0.09 -9.43
C ALA A 47 -7.40 0.52 -8.70
N ALA A 48 -7.33 1.63 -7.96
CA ALA A 48 -8.47 2.23 -7.27
C ALA A 48 -9.57 2.63 -8.26
N PHE A 49 -9.19 3.27 -9.37
CA PHE A 49 -10.12 3.64 -10.44
C PHE A 49 -10.78 2.42 -11.07
N MET A 50 -9.98 1.47 -11.56
CA MET A 50 -10.51 0.29 -12.24
C MET A 50 -11.36 -0.59 -11.31
N SER A 51 -11.01 -0.67 -10.02
CA SER A 51 -11.82 -1.41 -9.06
C SER A 51 -13.20 -0.79 -8.87
N ALA A 52 -13.26 0.53 -8.63
CA ALA A 52 -14.55 1.20 -8.46
C ALA A 52 -15.35 1.25 -9.76
N ALA A 53 -14.70 1.47 -10.89
CA ALA A 53 -15.38 1.51 -12.19
C ALA A 53 -16.08 0.18 -12.49
N ILE A 54 -15.36 -0.94 -12.37
CA ILE A 54 -15.93 -2.27 -12.64
C ILE A 54 -16.94 -2.68 -11.57
N ALA A 55 -16.65 -2.45 -10.28
CA ALA A 55 -17.62 -2.75 -9.23
C ALA A 55 -18.92 -1.95 -9.39
N SER A 56 -18.85 -0.68 -9.82
CA SER A 56 -20.04 0.16 -10.02
C SER A 56 -20.94 -0.31 -11.17
N VAL A 57 -20.36 -0.93 -12.20
CA VAL A 57 -21.11 -1.41 -13.37
C VAL A 57 -21.61 -2.85 -13.16
N THR A 58 -20.80 -3.69 -12.53
CA THR A 58 -21.12 -5.11 -12.32
C THR A 58 -21.94 -5.36 -11.06
N GLY A 59 -21.86 -4.47 -10.07
CA GLY A 59 -22.43 -4.68 -8.74
C GLY A 59 -21.61 -5.63 -7.86
N ASP A 60 -20.43 -6.10 -8.31
CA ASP A 60 -19.61 -7.09 -7.61
C ASP A 60 -18.21 -6.54 -7.29
N VAL A 61 -17.90 -6.43 -6.00
CA VAL A 61 -16.61 -5.94 -5.52
C VAL A 61 -15.42 -6.83 -5.88
N TRP A 62 -15.61 -8.14 -6.02
CA TRP A 62 -14.53 -9.07 -6.37
C TRP A 62 -14.10 -8.91 -7.82
N LEU A 63 -15.05 -8.69 -8.74
CA LEU A 63 -14.74 -8.32 -10.12
C LEU A 63 -14.03 -6.98 -10.18
N GLY A 64 -14.44 -6.02 -9.33
CA GLY A 64 -13.71 -4.78 -9.10
C GLY A 64 -12.26 -5.03 -8.68
N LEU A 65 -12.04 -5.81 -7.62
CA LEU A 65 -10.71 -6.14 -7.11
C LEU A 65 -9.81 -6.75 -8.20
N LEU A 66 -10.32 -7.73 -8.96
CA LEU A 66 -9.57 -8.37 -10.04
C LEU A 66 -9.22 -7.37 -11.16
N ALA A 67 -10.13 -6.47 -11.52
CA ALA A 67 -9.86 -5.41 -12.49
C ALA A 67 -8.80 -4.42 -12.00
N GLY A 68 -8.84 -4.04 -10.72
CA GLY A 68 -7.82 -3.22 -10.08
C GLY A 68 -6.44 -3.86 -10.10
N ILE A 69 -6.37 -5.15 -9.74
CA ILE A 69 -5.15 -5.96 -9.83
C ILE A 69 -4.64 -6.00 -11.28
N GLY A 70 -5.52 -6.24 -12.25
CA GLY A 70 -5.17 -6.25 -13.67
C GLY A 70 -4.57 -4.92 -14.15
N ALA A 71 -5.17 -3.79 -13.77
CA ALA A 71 -4.66 -2.47 -14.11
C ALA A 71 -3.27 -2.20 -13.50
N SER A 72 -3.11 -2.55 -12.22
CA SER A 72 -1.84 -2.41 -11.51
C SER A 72 -0.75 -3.30 -12.11
N MET A 73 -1.09 -4.55 -12.44
CA MET A 73 -0.21 -5.51 -13.09
C MET A 73 0.24 -5.04 -14.47
N LEU A 74 -0.65 -4.43 -15.26
CA LEU A 74 -0.31 -3.84 -16.55
C LEU A 74 0.72 -2.72 -16.39
N LEU A 75 0.49 -1.78 -15.47
CA LEU A 75 1.44 -0.70 -15.19
C LEU A 75 2.76 -1.25 -14.62
N SER A 76 2.70 -2.31 -13.81
CA SER A 76 3.89 -2.99 -13.31
C SER A 76 4.68 -3.68 -14.43
N GLY A 77 3.99 -4.31 -15.38
CA GLY A 77 4.61 -4.88 -16.58
C GLY A 77 5.32 -3.81 -17.42
N ILE A 78 4.68 -2.65 -17.62
CA ILE A 78 5.30 -1.50 -18.32
C ILE A 78 6.56 -1.04 -17.56
N HIS A 79 6.48 -0.92 -16.24
CA HIS A 79 7.65 -0.57 -15.42
C HIS A 79 8.78 -1.59 -15.56
N GLY A 80 8.45 -2.88 -15.48
CA GLY A 80 9.40 -3.98 -15.63
C GLY A 80 10.06 -4.00 -17.01
N LEU A 81 9.28 -3.79 -18.08
CA LEU A 81 9.81 -3.70 -19.44
C LEU A 81 10.79 -2.53 -19.59
N ALA A 82 10.41 -1.35 -19.10
CA ALA A 82 11.28 -0.17 -19.14
C ALA A 82 12.56 -0.35 -18.33
N SER A 83 12.45 -0.87 -17.11
CA SER A 83 13.57 -0.97 -16.15
C SER A 83 14.48 -2.19 -16.38
N ILE A 84 13.91 -3.34 -16.71
CA ILE A 84 14.63 -4.63 -16.80
C ILE A 84 15.05 -4.90 -18.24
N THR A 85 14.12 -4.79 -19.20
CA THR A 85 14.40 -5.12 -20.61
C THR A 85 15.13 -3.99 -21.32
N PHE A 86 14.60 -2.76 -21.24
CA PHE A 86 15.19 -1.60 -21.90
C PHE A 86 16.25 -0.89 -21.06
N ARG A 87 16.46 -1.34 -19.81
CA ARG A 87 17.50 -0.81 -18.90
C ARG A 87 17.37 0.69 -18.67
N GLY A 88 16.15 1.21 -18.79
CA GLY A 88 15.84 2.62 -18.56
C GLY A 88 15.96 2.98 -17.08
N ASN A 89 16.05 4.29 -16.82
CA ASN A 89 16.05 4.80 -15.45
C ASN A 89 14.73 4.49 -14.75
N GLN A 90 14.82 3.75 -13.65
CA GLN A 90 13.68 3.24 -12.91
C GLN A 90 12.87 4.36 -12.26
N LEU A 91 13.53 5.42 -11.78
CA LEU A 91 12.86 6.59 -11.20
C LEU A 91 12.04 7.33 -12.26
N ILE A 92 12.60 7.51 -13.47
CA ILE A 92 11.91 8.17 -14.58
C ILE A 92 10.69 7.35 -15.01
N SER A 93 10.84 6.03 -15.14
CA SER A 93 9.72 5.13 -15.48
C SER A 93 8.63 5.18 -14.42
N GLY A 94 8.98 5.15 -13.13
CA GLY A 94 8.02 5.23 -12.03
C GLY A 94 7.25 6.55 -12.02
N VAL A 95 7.95 7.68 -12.18
CA VAL A 95 7.33 9.02 -12.25
C VAL A 95 6.41 9.13 -13.47
N ALA A 96 6.82 8.59 -14.63
CA ALA A 96 5.97 8.57 -15.82
C ALA A 96 4.68 7.78 -15.61
N ILE A 97 4.75 6.64 -14.91
CA ILE A 97 3.55 5.85 -14.54
C ILE A 97 2.62 6.66 -13.62
N ASN A 98 3.17 7.42 -12.67
CA ASN A 98 2.37 8.26 -11.77
C ASN A 98 1.61 9.33 -12.56
N PHE A 99 2.28 10.05 -13.46
CA PHE A 99 1.62 11.06 -14.30
C PHE A 99 0.59 10.44 -15.25
N LEU A 100 0.91 9.29 -15.85
CA LEU A 100 -0.02 8.57 -16.72
C LEU A 100 -1.28 8.19 -15.95
N ALA A 101 -1.15 7.60 -14.76
CA ALA A 101 -2.29 7.21 -13.94
C ALA A 101 -3.11 8.43 -13.50
N ALA A 102 -2.47 9.50 -13.05
CA ALA A 102 -3.15 10.73 -12.62
C ALA A 102 -4.01 11.35 -13.73
N GLY A 103 -3.48 11.42 -14.96
CA GLY A 103 -4.23 11.94 -16.11
C GLY A 103 -5.30 10.97 -16.61
N LEU A 104 -4.90 9.72 -16.85
CA LEU A 104 -5.74 8.73 -17.53
C LEU A 104 -6.96 8.34 -16.70
N THR A 105 -6.81 8.15 -15.38
CA THR A 105 -7.94 7.79 -14.51
C THR A 105 -9.02 8.87 -14.52
N VAL A 106 -8.64 10.14 -14.46
CA VAL A 106 -9.59 11.27 -14.50
C VAL A 106 -10.29 11.38 -15.86
N VAL A 107 -9.54 11.26 -16.96
CA VAL A 107 -10.09 11.37 -18.32
C VAL A 107 -11.07 10.22 -18.60
N ILE A 108 -10.71 8.98 -18.26
CA ILE A 108 -11.59 7.83 -18.46
C ILE A 108 -12.80 7.95 -17.53
N ALA A 109 -12.63 8.28 -16.24
CA ALA A 109 -13.75 8.46 -15.32
C ALA A 109 -14.74 9.52 -15.81
N GLN A 110 -14.23 10.66 -16.31
CA GLN A 110 -15.08 11.72 -16.85
C GLN A 110 -15.80 11.30 -18.13
N SER A 111 -15.11 10.61 -19.05
CA SER A 111 -15.71 10.13 -20.30
C SER A 111 -16.79 9.07 -20.05
N TRP A 112 -16.52 8.14 -19.13
CA TRP A 112 -17.39 7.01 -18.86
C TRP A 112 -18.58 7.38 -17.96
N PHE A 113 -18.33 8.01 -16.82
CA PHE A 113 -19.35 8.27 -15.81
C PHE A 113 -19.90 9.69 -15.80
N LYS A 114 -19.19 10.64 -16.43
CA LYS A 114 -19.61 12.05 -16.55
C LYS A 114 -19.84 12.75 -15.19
N GLN A 115 -19.10 12.35 -14.16
CA GLN A 115 -19.22 12.85 -12.78
C GLN A 115 -17.96 13.59 -12.27
N GLY A 116 -17.36 14.43 -13.12
CA GLY A 116 -16.19 15.25 -12.73
C GLY A 116 -14.93 14.42 -12.46
N GLY A 117 -14.72 13.33 -13.20
CA GLY A 117 -13.59 12.41 -12.97
C GLY A 117 -13.78 11.47 -11.77
N ARG A 118 -15.02 11.24 -11.34
CA ARG A 118 -15.40 10.31 -10.27
C ARG A 118 -16.21 9.15 -10.83
N THR A 119 -16.27 8.04 -10.07
CA THR A 119 -17.21 6.94 -10.35
C THR A 119 -18.49 7.13 -9.52
N PRO A 120 -19.60 6.46 -9.89
CA PRO A 120 -20.77 6.35 -9.02
C PRO A 120 -20.41 5.80 -7.65
N GLN A 121 -21.24 6.11 -6.65
CA GLN A 121 -21.07 5.62 -5.31
C GLN A 121 -21.38 4.12 -5.25
N LEU A 122 -20.49 3.36 -4.63
CA LEU A 122 -20.63 1.92 -4.46
C LEU A 122 -21.54 1.61 -3.27
N ALA A 123 -22.47 0.67 -3.44
CA ALA A 123 -23.42 0.23 -2.42
C ALA A 123 -23.62 -1.29 -2.47
N GLY A 124 -24.11 -1.86 -1.37
CA GLY A 124 -24.35 -3.30 -1.26
C GLY A 124 -23.08 -4.12 -1.54
N ASP A 125 -23.20 -5.08 -2.46
CA ASP A 125 -22.14 -6.03 -2.83
C ASP A 125 -21.07 -5.42 -3.76
N ALA A 126 -21.27 -4.19 -4.23
CA ALA A 126 -20.29 -3.45 -5.04
C ALA A 126 -19.13 -2.88 -4.19
N ARG A 127 -19.13 -3.09 -2.88
CA ARG A 127 -18.08 -2.66 -1.97
C ARG A 127 -17.76 -3.73 -0.92
N PHE A 128 -16.56 -3.70 -0.36
CA PHE A 128 -16.22 -4.58 0.75
C PHE A 128 -16.87 -4.06 2.01
N ASN A 129 -17.80 -4.84 2.54
CA ASN A 129 -18.44 -4.57 3.81
C ASN A 129 -17.58 -5.11 4.98
N PRO A 130 -17.67 -4.49 6.17
CA PRO A 130 -17.13 -5.05 7.40
C PRO A 130 -17.57 -6.49 7.61
N ILE A 131 -16.66 -7.33 8.12
CA ILE A 131 -16.97 -8.70 8.52
C ILE A 131 -16.93 -8.76 10.04
N ASP A 132 -17.99 -9.29 10.62
CA ASP A 132 -18.02 -9.61 12.05
C ASP A 132 -17.38 -10.97 12.29
N LEU A 133 -16.36 -11.00 13.14
CA LEU A 133 -15.67 -12.22 13.51
C LEU A 133 -16.56 -13.09 14.41
N PRO A 134 -16.39 -14.43 14.39
CA PRO A 134 -17.20 -15.31 15.22
C PRO A 134 -17.05 -14.94 16.69
N PHE A 135 -18.14 -15.06 17.45
CA PHE A 135 -18.24 -14.70 18.87
C PHE A 135 -18.16 -13.19 19.18
N ALA A 136 -18.02 -12.30 18.19
CA ALA A 136 -17.91 -10.86 18.43
C ALA A 136 -19.14 -10.26 19.12
N GLU A 137 -20.34 -10.62 18.65
CA GLU A 137 -21.58 -10.14 19.29
C GLU A 137 -21.78 -10.70 20.70
N GLN A 138 -21.39 -11.95 20.92
CA GLN A 138 -21.59 -12.66 22.19
C GLN A 138 -20.61 -12.21 23.28
N LEU A 139 -19.43 -11.74 22.88
CA LEU A 139 -18.41 -11.24 23.79
C LEU A 139 -18.57 -9.75 24.09
N ARG A 140 -19.49 -9.03 23.43
CA ARG A 140 -19.64 -7.57 23.53
C ARG A 140 -19.85 -7.07 24.97
N ASP A 141 -20.57 -7.84 25.78
CA ASP A 141 -20.90 -7.48 27.16
C ASP A 141 -19.77 -7.78 28.16
N VAL A 142 -18.68 -8.43 27.73
CA VAL A 142 -17.51 -8.69 28.58
C VAL A 142 -16.71 -7.38 28.74
N PRO A 143 -16.54 -6.86 29.97
CA PRO A 143 -15.82 -5.61 30.20
C PRO A 143 -14.39 -5.67 29.63
N VAL A 144 -13.97 -4.60 28.95
CA VAL A 144 -12.64 -4.41 28.36
C VAL A 144 -12.32 -5.37 27.20
N PHE A 145 -12.33 -6.68 27.42
CA PHE A 145 -11.98 -7.67 26.38
C PHE A 145 -13.04 -7.76 25.28
N GLY A 146 -14.32 -7.69 25.64
CA GLY A 146 -15.43 -7.67 24.71
C GLY A 146 -15.41 -6.46 23.80
N THR A 147 -15.21 -5.28 24.40
CA THR A 147 -15.11 -4.01 23.69
C THR A 147 -13.91 -3.98 22.76
N ILE A 148 -12.74 -4.47 23.18
CA ILE A 148 -11.56 -4.56 22.30
C ILE A 148 -11.82 -5.53 21.14
N TYR A 149 -12.38 -6.70 21.41
CA TYR A 149 -12.62 -7.68 20.35
C TYR A 149 -13.65 -7.20 19.33
N TYR A 150 -14.74 -6.61 19.80
CA TYR A 150 -15.82 -6.10 18.97
C TYR A 150 -15.43 -4.83 18.19
N GLU A 151 -14.81 -3.85 18.85
CA GLU A 151 -14.54 -2.54 18.23
C GLU A 151 -13.20 -2.45 17.49
N LEU A 152 -12.18 -3.20 17.92
CA LEU A 152 -10.82 -3.10 17.36
C LEU A 152 -10.43 -4.29 16.48
N ILE A 153 -10.90 -5.50 16.78
CA ILE A 153 -10.47 -6.73 16.08
C ILE A 153 -11.51 -7.16 15.03
N SER A 154 -12.78 -7.08 15.38
CA SER A 154 -13.93 -7.33 14.50
C SER A 154 -14.33 -6.07 13.71
N GLY A 155 -15.15 -6.23 12.67
CA GLY A 155 -15.71 -5.09 11.94
C GLY A 155 -14.75 -4.45 10.92
N HIS A 156 -13.67 -5.15 10.56
CA HIS A 156 -12.82 -4.75 9.45
C HIS A 156 -13.22 -5.49 8.17
N THR A 157 -12.84 -4.92 7.03
CA THR A 157 -13.05 -5.59 5.74
C THR A 157 -12.04 -6.72 5.56
N ILE A 158 -12.39 -7.69 4.71
CA ILE A 158 -11.52 -8.85 4.41
C ILE A 158 -10.09 -8.44 4.01
N LEU A 159 -9.94 -7.30 3.33
CA LEU A 159 -8.67 -6.79 2.85
C LEU A 159 -7.72 -6.36 3.97
N VAL A 160 -8.24 -5.89 5.12
CA VAL A 160 -7.42 -5.58 6.30
C VAL A 160 -6.78 -6.86 6.84
N TYR A 161 -7.58 -7.92 7.00
CA TYR A 161 -7.08 -9.22 7.47
C TYR A 161 -6.10 -9.84 6.48
N VAL A 162 -6.36 -9.73 5.17
CA VAL A 162 -5.42 -10.15 4.12
C VAL A 162 -4.11 -9.36 4.22
N ALA A 163 -4.15 -8.03 4.41
CA ALA A 163 -2.95 -7.21 4.55
C ALA A 163 -2.11 -7.61 5.77
N LEU A 164 -2.76 -7.88 6.92
CA LEU A 164 -2.09 -8.37 8.12
C LEU A 164 -1.47 -9.75 7.91
N LEU A 165 -2.19 -10.67 7.26
CA LEU A 165 -1.71 -12.02 6.94
C LEU A 165 -0.54 -12.00 5.93
N LEU A 166 -0.51 -11.00 5.04
CA LEU A 166 0.59 -10.84 4.09
C LEU A 166 1.92 -10.49 4.77
N VAL A 167 1.93 -9.98 6.01
CA VAL A 167 3.18 -9.71 6.75
C VAL A 167 3.94 -10.99 7.10
N PRO A 168 3.38 -11.96 7.86
CA PRO A 168 4.06 -13.23 8.13
C PRO A 168 4.27 -14.04 6.85
N THR A 169 3.36 -13.96 5.88
CA THR A 169 3.54 -14.61 4.57
C THR A 169 4.75 -14.05 3.84
N THR A 170 4.90 -12.72 3.76
CA THR A 170 6.05 -12.06 3.14
C THR A 170 7.34 -12.38 3.88
N TRP A 171 7.31 -12.43 5.21
CA TRP A 171 8.45 -12.87 6.00
C TRP A 171 8.85 -14.30 5.68
N TRP A 172 7.90 -15.22 5.63
CA TRP A 172 8.18 -16.62 5.31
C TRP A 172 8.72 -16.74 3.87
N VAL A 173 8.08 -16.09 2.89
CA VAL A 173 8.54 -16.10 1.50
C VAL A 173 9.97 -15.55 1.39
N LEU A 174 10.27 -14.38 1.95
CA LEU A 174 11.58 -13.73 1.80
C LEU A 174 12.72 -14.42 2.58
N TYR A 175 12.43 -14.98 3.76
CA TYR A 175 13.46 -15.49 4.66
C TYR A 175 13.51 -17.01 4.78
N ARG A 176 12.43 -17.73 4.44
CA ARG A 176 12.33 -19.18 4.61
C ARG A 176 12.22 -19.96 3.29
N THR A 177 12.08 -19.30 2.14
CA THR A 177 12.01 -19.99 0.84
C THR A 177 13.23 -19.76 -0.05
N ARG A 178 13.45 -20.68 -1.01
CA ARG A 178 14.49 -20.55 -2.05
C ARG A 178 14.27 -19.33 -2.94
N PHE A 179 13.01 -19.01 -3.25
CA PHE A 179 12.65 -17.82 -4.01
C PHE A 179 13.13 -16.55 -3.29
N GLY A 180 12.79 -16.41 -2.00
CA GLY A 180 13.18 -15.25 -1.20
C GLY A 180 14.68 -15.08 -1.04
N LEU A 181 15.42 -16.18 -0.83
CA LEU A 181 16.88 -16.15 -0.77
C LEU A 181 17.48 -15.63 -2.09
N ARG A 182 17.04 -16.18 -3.23
CA ARG A 182 17.50 -15.78 -4.56
C ARG A 182 17.11 -14.34 -4.87
N LEU A 183 15.90 -13.93 -4.53
CA LEU A 183 15.40 -12.57 -4.73
C LEU A 183 16.30 -11.55 -4.02
N ARG A 184 16.58 -11.78 -2.73
CA ARG A 184 17.46 -10.91 -1.94
C ARG A 184 18.89 -10.93 -2.48
N ALA A 185 19.40 -12.07 -2.91
CA ALA A 185 20.72 -12.16 -3.53
C ALA A 185 20.80 -11.35 -4.83
N VAL A 186 19.72 -11.31 -5.64
CA VAL A 186 19.65 -10.48 -6.85
C VAL A 186 19.76 -8.99 -6.52
N GLY A 187 19.13 -8.51 -5.45
CA GLY A 187 19.26 -7.13 -5.00
C GLY A 187 20.64 -6.78 -4.43
N GLU A 188 21.37 -7.76 -3.88
CA GLU A 188 22.71 -7.55 -3.30
C GLU A 188 23.84 -7.67 -4.33
N ASN A 189 23.86 -8.75 -5.12
CA ASN A 189 24.84 -9.00 -6.16
C ASN A 189 24.23 -9.86 -7.28
N PRO A 190 23.65 -9.24 -8.33
CA PRO A 190 23.00 -9.98 -9.41
C PRO A 190 23.98 -10.81 -10.25
N ALA A 191 25.25 -10.38 -10.39
CA ALA A 191 26.26 -11.13 -11.12
C ALA A 191 26.53 -12.49 -10.46
N ALA A 192 26.65 -12.53 -9.13
CA ALA A 192 26.82 -13.78 -8.39
C ALA A 192 25.62 -14.74 -8.51
N VAL A 193 24.41 -14.21 -8.75
CA VAL A 193 23.21 -15.03 -8.95
C VAL A 193 23.18 -15.64 -10.35
N ASP A 194 23.57 -14.87 -11.38
CA ASP A 194 23.62 -15.37 -12.76
C ASP A 194 24.74 -16.41 -12.96
N THR A 195 25.91 -16.23 -12.31
CA THR A 195 26.99 -17.25 -12.34
C THR A 195 26.58 -18.55 -11.65
N ALA A 196 25.67 -18.49 -10.67
CA ALA A 196 25.05 -19.67 -10.07
C ALA A 196 23.93 -20.29 -10.93
N GLY A 197 23.73 -19.82 -12.17
CA GLY A 197 22.78 -20.36 -13.15
C GLY A 197 21.32 -19.94 -12.93
N VAL A 198 21.06 -18.93 -12.08
CA VAL A 198 19.70 -18.47 -11.77
C VAL A 198 19.38 -17.20 -12.56
N SER A 199 18.24 -17.19 -13.27
CA SER A 199 17.81 -16.04 -14.06
C SER A 199 17.49 -14.82 -13.18
N VAL A 200 18.38 -13.83 -13.22
CA VAL A 200 18.20 -12.51 -12.59
C VAL A 200 16.99 -11.77 -13.16
N ILE A 201 16.84 -11.79 -14.49
CA ILE A 201 15.75 -11.11 -15.21
C ILE A 201 14.40 -11.69 -14.77
N GLY A 202 14.28 -13.03 -14.71
CA GLY A 202 13.04 -13.68 -14.29
C GLY A 202 12.64 -13.34 -12.86
N LEU A 203 13.62 -13.29 -11.94
CA LEU A 203 13.38 -12.90 -10.54
C LEU A 203 12.96 -11.43 -10.41
N ARG A 204 13.57 -10.51 -11.19
CA ARG A 204 13.18 -9.10 -11.20
C ARG A 204 11.75 -8.93 -11.73
N PHE A 205 11.37 -9.61 -12.81
CA PHE A 205 9.99 -9.56 -13.31
C PHE A 205 8.98 -10.17 -12.34
N ALA A 206 9.33 -11.27 -11.66
CA ALA A 206 8.49 -11.85 -10.61
C ALA A 206 8.28 -10.87 -9.45
N ALA A 207 9.33 -10.14 -9.04
CA ALA A 207 9.25 -9.12 -8.00
C ALA A 207 8.29 -7.99 -8.37
N VAL A 208 8.43 -7.47 -9.59
CA VAL A 208 7.60 -6.40 -10.15
C VAL A 208 6.15 -6.88 -10.34
N ALA A 209 5.92 -8.14 -10.69
CA ALA A 209 4.58 -8.73 -10.74
C ALA A 209 3.94 -8.79 -9.34
N ILE A 210 4.66 -9.28 -8.32
CA ILE A 210 4.15 -9.29 -6.94
C ILE A 210 3.85 -7.86 -6.47
N CYS A 211 4.71 -6.90 -6.80
CA CYS A 211 4.47 -5.47 -6.55
C CYS A 211 3.14 -5.00 -7.19
N GLY A 212 2.89 -5.36 -8.45
CA GLY A 212 1.64 -5.04 -9.14
C GLY A 212 0.40 -5.63 -8.45
N VAL A 213 0.44 -6.89 -8.02
CA VAL A 213 -0.68 -7.50 -7.29
C VAL A 213 -0.95 -6.76 -5.98
N LEU A 214 0.08 -6.49 -5.17
CA LEU A 214 -0.06 -5.86 -3.87
C LEU A 214 -0.54 -4.40 -3.98
N CYS A 215 -0.03 -3.63 -4.95
CA CYS A 215 -0.55 -2.30 -5.27
C CYS A 215 -1.99 -2.33 -5.79
N GLY A 216 -2.33 -3.36 -6.57
CA GLY A 216 -3.69 -3.63 -7.04
C GLY A 216 -4.68 -3.74 -5.88
N ILE A 217 -4.34 -4.58 -4.90
CA ILE A 217 -5.14 -4.76 -3.68
C ILE A 217 -5.18 -3.46 -2.85
N ALA A 218 -4.05 -2.76 -2.73
CA ALA A 218 -3.97 -1.50 -1.99
C ALA A 218 -4.89 -0.41 -2.59
N GLY A 219 -4.88 -0.25 -3.92
CA GLY A 219 -5.76 0.67 -4.64
C GLY A 219 -7.23 0.25 -4.55
N ALA A 220 -7.53 -1.04 -4.72
CA ALA A 220 -8.87 -1.57 -4.56
C ALA A 220 -9.42 -1.26 -3.16
N TYR A 221 -8.61 -1.46 -2.10
CA TYR A 221 -8.99 -1.12 -0.74
C TYR A 221 -9.39 0.35 -0.58
N LEU A 222 -8.63 1.29 -1.18
CA LEU A 222 -8.96 2.71 -1.11
C LEU A 222 -10.36 3.01 -1.66
N ALA A 223 -10.68 2.47 -2.83
CA ALA A 223 -11.91 2.83 -3.54
C ALA A 223 -13.14 1.98 -3.18
N THR A 224 -12.94 0.77 -2.63
CA THR A 224 -14.02 -0.20 -2.40
C THR A 224 -14.22 -0.59 -0.94
N ALA A 225 -13.27 -0.29 -0.05
CA ALA A 225 -13.40 -0.56 1.38
C ALA A 225 -13.40 0.74 2.19
N LEU A 226 -12.34 1.54 2.05
CA LEU A 226 -12.15 2.78 2.80
C LEU A 226 -13.11 3.88 2.34
N GLN A 227 -13.26 4.03 1.03
CA GLN A 227 -14.25 4.88 0.39
C GLN A 227 -15.21 4.03 -0.45
N ALA A 228 -16.34 4.62 -0.84
CA ALA A 228 -17.40 3.96 -1.58
C ALA A 228 -17.40 4.43 -3.04
N GLY A 229 -16.27 4.34 -3.72
CA GLY A 229 -16.07 4.81 -5.09
C GLY A 229 -14.75 5.53 -5.29
N PHE A 230 -14.48 5.91 -6.53
CA PHE A 230 -13.28 6.63 -6.94
C PHE A 230 -13.48 8.15 -6.95
N THR A 231 -12.49 8.85 -6.43
CA THR A 231 -12.31 10.29 -6.55
C THR A 231 -10.95 10.60 -7.16
N LYS A 232 -10.84 11.75 -7.83
CA LYS A 232 -9.58 12.23 -8.39
C LYS A 232 -8.50 12.28 -7.31
N ASP A 233 -7.31 11.78 -7.65
CA ASP A 233 -6.12 11.80 -6.80
C ASP A 233 -6.32 11.10 -5.42
N MET A 234 -7.22 10.13 -5.30
CA MET A 234 -7.54 9.51 -3.99
C MET A 234 -6.34 8.84 -3.31
N SER A 235 -5.36 8.36 -4.09
CA SER A 235 -4.13 7.77 -3.54
C SER A 235 -3.40 8.79 -2.65
N ALA A 236 -3.47 10.08 -3.00
CA ALA A 236 -3.05 11.22 -2.18
C ALA A 236 -1.65 11.07 -1.58
N GLY A 237 -0.70 10.57 -2.35
CA GLY A 237 0.69 10.38 -1.94
C GLY A 237 0.94 9.18 -1.03
N ARG A 238 -0.05 8.31 -0.81
CA ARG A 238 0.10 7.10 0.02
C ARG A 238 1.16 6.14 -0.52
N GLY A 239 1.37 6.07 -1.83
CA GLY A 239 2.47 5.32 -2.43
C GLY A 239 3.84 5.86 -2.02
N TYR A 240 4.02 7.18 -1.95
CA TYR A 240 5.26 7.79 -1.47
C TYR A 240 5.45 7.60 0.04
N ILE A 241 4.38 7.69 0.83
CA ILE A 241 4.41 7.39 2.27
C ILE A 241 4.81 5.93 2.50
N ALA A 242 4.32 5.00 1.68
CA ALA A 242 4.69 3.59 1.77
C ALA A 242 6.17 3.32 1.49
N LEU A 243 6.78 4.08 0.55
CA LEU A 243 8.23 4.04 0.33
C LEU A 243 9.01 4.61 1.53
N ALA A 244 8.55 5.72 2.11
CA ALA A 244 9.14 6.23 3.34
C ALA A 244 9.06 5.20 4.48
N ALA A 245 7.90 4.56 4.65
CA ALA A 245 7.72 3.46 5.61
C ALA A 245 8.66 2.28 5.33
N LEU A 246 8.96 1.96 4.07
CA LEU A 246 9.89 0.90 3.71
C LEU A 246 11.33 1.20 4.16
N ILE A 247 11.74 2.47 4.07
CA ILE A 247 13.05 2.95 4.56
C ILE A 247 13.11 2.77 6.09
N PHE A 248 12.08 3.24 6.81
CA PHE A 248 11.97 3.04 8.26
C PHE A 248 11.95 1.56 8.66
N ALA A 249 11.34 0.74 7.82
CA ALA A 249 11.29 -0.70 8.00
C ALA A 249 12.62 -1.42 7.77
N LYS A 250 13.64 -0.74 7.23
CA LYS A 250 14.93 -1.35 6.85
C LYS A 250 14.72 -2.60 5.99
N TRP A 251 13.75 -2.55 5.09
CA TRP A 251 13.33 -3.65 4.23
C TRP A 251 13.02 -4.97 4.99
N ARG A 252 12.42 -4.88 6.18
CA ARG A 252 11.98 -6.04 6.99
C ARG A 252 10.43 -6.05 7.10
N PRO A 253 9.75 -7.18 6.83
CA PRO A 253 8.28 -7.24 6.81
C PRO A 253 7.61 -6.81 8.11
N TRP A 254 8.10 -7.31 9.26
CA TRP A 254 7.54 -6.95 10.57
C TRP A 254 7.72 -5.47 10.89
N TYR A 255 8.81 -4.88 10.43
CA TYR A 255 9.09 -3.47 10.66
C TYR A 255 8.23 -2.62 9.73
N ALA A 256 7.92 -3.10 8.53
CA ALA A 256 6.97 -2.47 7.62
C ALA A 256 5.58 -2.38 8.25
N LEU A 257 5.12 -3.42 8.95
CA LEU A 257 3.89 -3.37 9.74
C LEU A 257 3.93 -2.22 10.76
N TYR A 258 4.95 -2.18 11.62
CA TYR A 258 5.05 -1.14 12.65
C TYR A 258 5.18 0.27 12.07
N SER A 259 5.97 0.44 11.01
CA SER A 259 6.10 1.72 10.31
C SER A 259 4.76 2.17 9.72
N CYS A 260 4.05 1.30 8.99
CA CYS A 260 2.76 1.64 8.41
C CYS A 260 1.68 1.89 9.48
N LEU A 261 1.70 1.16 10.60
CA LEU A 261 0.82 1.44 11.75
C LEU A 261 1.10 2.82 12.35
N LEU A 262 2.37 3.21 12.50
CA LEU A 262 2.73 4.54 12.95
C LEU A 262 2.20 5.62 11.98
N PHE A 263 2.40 5.46 10.67
CA PHE A 263 1.87 6.38 9.68
C PHE A 263 0.34 6.45 9.68
N GLY A 264 -0.33 5.30 9.78
CA GLY A 264 -1.79 5.23 9.89
C GLY A 264 -2.30 5.91 11.16
N PHE A 265 -1.59 5.78 12.28
CA PHE A 265 -1.93 6.42 13.55
C PHE A 265 -1.82 7.94 13.45
N LEU A 266 -0.76 8.45 12.82
CA LEU A 266 -0.61 9.89 12.59
C LEU A 266 -1.69 10.44 11.65
N GLN A 267 -2.09 9.69 10.63
CA GLN A 267 -3.22 10.06 9.79
C GLN A 267 -4.55 10.03 10.56
N ALA A 268 -4.76 9.03 11.42
CA ALA A 268 -5.95 8.95 12.27
C ALA A 268 -6.02 10.13 13.26
N MET A 269 -4.88 10.54 13.83
CA MET A 269 -4.77 11.73 14.65
C MET A 269 -5.08 13.01 13.86
N ALA A 270 -4.55 13.14 12.64
CA ALA A 270 -4.79 14.32 11.81
C ALA A 270 -6.29 14.50 11.48
N LEU A 271 -7.03 13.40 11.35
CA LEU A 271 -8.49 13.40 11.13
C LEU A 271 -9.30 13.74 12.39
N ARG A 272 -8.68 13.77 13.58
CA ARG A 272 -9.31 14.08 14.87
C ARG A 272 -8.66 15.32 15.50
N SER A 273 -8.98 16.48 14.93
CA SER A 273 -8.49 17.77 15.43
C SER A 273 -8.87 18.00 16.89
N ASP A 274 -10.04 17.53 17.31
CA ASP A 274 -10.53 17.53 18.69
C ASP A 274 -9.54 16.88 19.67
N VAL A 275 -8.98 15.73 19.31
CA VAL A 275 -8.01 15.03 20.15
C VAL A 275 -6.73 15.84 20.30
N VAL A 276 -6.26 16.43 19.19
CA VAL A 276 -5.03 17.21 19.18
C VAL A 276 -5.23 18.50 19.97
N GLU A 277 -6.30 19.24 19.72
CA GLU A 277 -6.65 20.49 20.41
C GLU A 277 -6.73 20.31 21.94
N ASN A 278 -7.29 19.19 22.40
CA ASN A 278 -7.36 18.88 23.84
C ASN A 278 -5.98 18.68 24.49
N VAL A 279 -4.94 18.33 23.72
CA VAL A 279 -3.57 18.11 24.22
C VAL A 279 -2.74 19.39 24.17
N ILE A 280 -2.84 20.17 23.09
CA ILE A 280 -2.06 21.40 22.88
C ILE A 280 -2.76 22.67 23.39
N GLY A 281 -4.06 22.64 23.65
CA GLY A 281 -4.82 23.73 24.27
C GLY A 281 -5.20 24.90 23.35
N PHE A 282 -5.02 24.77 22.02
CA PHE A 282 -5.46 25.76 21.04
C PHE A 282 -5.92 25.09 19.74
N ALA A 283 -6.86 25.74 19.04
CA ALA A 283 -7.40 25.25 17.77
C ALA A 283 -6.35 25.28 16.66
N LEU A 284 -6.09 24.13 16.04
CA LEU A 284 -5.21 24.03 14.88
C LEU A 284 -6.05 23.94 13.61
N ASN A 285 -5.62 24.62 12.55
CA ASN A 285 -6.22 24.42 11.24
C ASN A 285 -5.94 22.98 10.78
N ASN A 286 -6.98 22.28 10.30
CA ASN A 286 -6.88 20.92 9.77
C ASN A 286 -5.77 20.77 8.70
N GLN A 287 -5.52 21.82 7.91
CA GLN A 287 -4.42 21.82 6.93
C GLN A 287 -3.04 21.67 7.58
N LEU A 288 -2.83 22.18 8.81
CA LEU A 288 -1.58 22.00 9.56
C LEU A 288 -1.46 20.58 10.11
N LEU A 289 -2.58 19.99 10.52
CA LEU A 289 -2.63 18.61 11.00
C LEU A 289 -2.31 17.61 9.88
N ASP A 290 -2.75 17.88 8.66
CA ASP A 290 -2.45 17.05 7.48
C ASP A 290 -0.94 16.96 7.18
N VAL A 291 -0.14 17.94 7.63
CA VAL A 291 1.32 17.94 7.44
C VAL A 291 2.05 17.11 8.51
N LEU A 292 1.39 16.75 9.63
CA LEU A 292 2.01 16.03 10.75
C LEU A 292 2.73 14.73 10.35
N PRO A 293 2.16 13.84 9.50
CA PRO A 293 2.86 12.63 9.08
C PRO A 293 4.18 12.93 8.37
N PHE A 294 4.24 14.02 7.60
CA PHE A 294 5.42 14.42 6.82
C PHE A 294 6.49 15.07 7.70
N ILE A 295 6.11 15.92 8.65
CA ILE A 295 7.04 16.50 9.62
C ILE A 295 7.72 15.37 10.41
N LEU A 296 6.95 14.37 10.82
CA LEU A 296 7.47 13.27 11.62
C LEU A 296 8.40 12.36 10.81
N VAL A 297 8.20 12.23 9.48
CA VAL A 297 9.19 11.59 8.59
C VAL A 297 10.53 12.31 8.67
N VAL A 298 10.54 13.64 8.56
CA VAL A 298 11.77 14.44 8.62
C VAL A 298 12.48 14.22 9.96
N ILE A 299 11.72 14.27 11.06
CA ILE A 299 12.26 14.05 12.40
C ILE A 299 12.83 12.64 12.53
N LEU A 300 12.02 11.60 12.28
CA LEU A 300 12.43 10.20 12.44
C LEU A 300 13.59 9.81 11.53
N THR A 301 13.66 10.36 10.32
CA THR A 301 14.78 10.08 9.40
C THR A 301 16.11 10.51 10.02
N GLY A 302 16.13 11.57 10.82
CA GLY A 302 17.31 11.98 11.60
C GLY A 302 17.71 10.99 12.70
N PHE A 303 16.78 10.19 13.23
CA PHE A 303 17.01 9.29 14.37
C PHE A 303 17.14 7.81 14.01
N VAL A 304 16.72 7.38 12.81
CA VAL A 304 16.55 5.96 12.46
C VAL A 304 17.87 5.21 12.15
N GLY A 305 18.99 5.94 12.18
CA GLY A 305 20.33 5.42 11.97
C GLY A 305 20.54 4.90 10.55
N LYS A 306 21.56 4.08 10.32
CA LYS A 306 21.87 3.56 8.97
C LYS A 306 20.75 2.64 8.47
N ALA A 307 20.05 3.08 7.42
CA ALA A 307 19.16 2.25 6.61
C ALA A 307 19.94 1.86 5.33
N ALA A 308 20.38 0.61 5.24
CA ALA A 308 21.07 0.09 4.07
C ALA A 308 20.09 -0.70 3.20
N GLY A 309 19.69 -0.10 2.08
CA GLY A 309 18.96 -0.79 1.03
C GLY A 309 19.85 -1.77 0.26
N PRO A 310 19.27 -2.58 -0.63
CA PRO A 310 20.03 -3.51 -1.48
C PRO A 310 21.08 -2.79 -2.33
N LYS A 311 22.31 -3.31 -2.33
CA LYS A 311 23.48 -2.63 -2.94
C LYS A 311 23.36 -2.40 -4.44
N ALA A 312 22.74 -3.32 -5.17
CA ALA A 312 22.49 -3.21 -6.61
C ALA A 312 21.15 -2.54 -6.93
N GLY A 313 20.49 -1.94 -5.94
CA GLY A 313 19.22 -1.22 -6.11
C GLY A 313 19.34 -0.05 -7.08
N GLY A 314 18.35 0.10 -7.97
CA GLY A 314 18.32 1.19 -8.93
C GLY A 314 19.22 1.01 -10.16
N GLN A 315 20.06 -0.03 -10.19
CA GLN A 315 21.01 -0.27 -11.28
C GLN A 315 20.47 -1.31 -12.28
N ALA A 316 20.56 -0.98 -13.57
CA ALA A 316 20.26 -1.92 -14.64
C ALA A 316 21.29 -3.06 -14.64
N TYR A 317 20.81 -4.31 -14.76
CA TYR A 317 21.69 -5.47 -14.81
C TYR A 317 22.09 -5.78 -16.26
N VAL A 318 23.38 -5.96 -16.49
CA VAL A 318 23.95 -6.38 -17.77
C VAL A 318 24.60 -7.75 -17.56
N LYS A 319 24.14 -8.74 -18.32
CA LYS A 319 24.73 -10.08 -18.31
C LYS A 319 26.11 -10.02 -18.96
N GLU A 320 27.13 -10.46 -18.22
CA GLU A 320 28.46 -10.69 -18.79
C GLU A 320 28.37 -11.87 -19.77
N ARG A 321 28.86 -11.65 -20.99
CA ARG A 321 28.89 -12.65 -22.06
C ARG A 321 30.18 -13.44 -22.01
#